data_AF-A0A653BEE6-F1
#
_entry.id   AF-A0A653BEE6-F1
#
_cell.length_a   1.000
_cell.length_b   1.000
_cell.length_c   1.000
_cell.angle_alpha   90.00
_cell.angle_beta   90.00
_cell.angle_gamma   90.00
#
_symmetry.space_group_name_H-M   'P 1'
#
loop_
_entity.id
_entity.type
_entity.pdbx_description
1 polymer ?
#
loop_
_entity_poly.entity_id
_entity_poly.type
_entity_poly.pdbx_seq_one_letter_code
_entity_poly.pdbx_strand_id
1 'polypeptide(L)'
;MWFSNTTRNLASELNQWLEHLLSHRQPAGARPHLQQQPQLLGSLERLQRDWDELQRIRQHSEQQPAAPCSAEDYAALQRRLLQAEQQSARLQDELHANQTHNQGFLEERAHWEEERQVWELTKRTLTEGCWAMNVVDGDPDHPQNLIRWSEQFRELIGYSRAEFPDGWDSYFKVVNQDDLKAVMQAFNASMVDKSGDGFYAVEYRMQHKTRGRSLVPRARPLPARCPGQAALRHRRGARDQRRESRRAHARA
;
A
#
# COMPACT_ATOMS: atom_id res chain seq x y z
N MET A 1 -110.46 7.74 -7.53
CA MET A 1 -109.40 8.71 -7.14
C MET A 1 -108.49 8.11 -6.06
N TRP A 2 -107.72 7.04 -6.36
CA TRP A 2 -106.92 6.34 -5.32
C TRP A 2 -105.43 6.21 -5.68
N PHE A 3 -105.07 6.27 -6.97
CA PHE A 3 -103.68 6.20 -7.44
C PHE A 3 -102.86 7.48 -7.23
N SER A 4 -103.49 8.66 -7.11
CA SER A 4 -102.77 9.93 -6.98
C SER A 4 -102.04 10.10 -5.64
N ASN A 5 -102.57 9.50 -4.56
CA ASN A 5 -102.00 9.62 -3.23
C ASN A 5 -100.79 8.70 -3.06
N THR A 6 -100.82 7.48 -3.60
CA THR A 6 -99.71 6.52 -3.53
C THR A 6 -98.50 6.98 -4.34
N THR A 7 -98.70 7.53 -5.55
CA THR A 7 -97.59 8.06 -6.35
C THR A 7 -96.99 9.34 -5.74
N ARG A 8 -97.82 10.22 -5.16
CA ARG A 8 -97.34 11.43 -4.48
C ARG A 8 -96.57 11.09 -3.19
N ASN A 9 -97.01 10.08 -2.45
CA ASN A 9 -96.31 9.60 -1.26
C ASN A 9 -94.98 8.90 -1.61
N LEU A 10 -94.93 8.07 -2.66
CA LEU A 10 -93.68 7.48 -3.17
C LEU A 10 -92.68 8.55 -3.61
N ALA A 11 -93.13 9.57 -4.34
CA ALA A 11 -92.28 10.68 -4.76
C ALA A 11 -91.74 11.49 -3.57
N SER A 12 -92.56 11.67 -2.53
CA SER A 12 -92.12 12.30 -1.27
C SER A 12 -91.07 11.45 -0.54
N GLU A 13 -91.26 10.13 -0.45
CA GLU A 13 -90.30 9.22 0.18
C GLU A 13 -88.96 9.18 -0.59
N LEU A 14 -89.01 9.24 -1.92
CA LEU A 14 -87.81 9.34 -2.77
C LEU A 14 -87.06 10.65 -2.58
N ASN A 15 -87.78 11.77 -2.55
CA ASN A 15 -87.16 13.07 -2.36
C ASN A 15 -86.51 13.16 -0.97
N GLN A 16 -87.18 12.65 0.07
CA GLN A 16 -86.59 12.54 1.40
C GLN A 16 -85.35 11.65 1.38
N TRP A 17 -85.36 10.54 0.64
CA TRP A 17 -84.19 9.65 0.55
C TRP A 17 -82.98 10.33 -0.11
N LEU A 18 -83.21 11.08 -1.20
CA LEU A 18 -82.17 11.86 -1.88
C LEU A 18 -81.65 12.99 -1.00
N GLU A 19 -82.53 13.72 -0.31
CA GLU A 19 -82.12 14.75 0.67
C GLU A 19 -81.30 14.15 1.82
N HIS A 20 -81.59 12.91 2.24
CA HIS A 20 -80.80 12.20 3.26
C HIS A 20 -79.40 11.83 2.74
N LEU A 21 -79.28 11.34 1.52
CA LEU A 21 -77.98 11.07 0.90
C LEU A 21 -77.12 12.33 0.78
N LEU A 22 -77.75 13.45 0.40
CA LEU A 22 -77.07 14.74 0.24
C LEU A 22 -76.72 15.39 1.58
N SER A 23 -77.48 15.11 2.65
CA SER A 23 -77.25 15.67 4.00
C SER A 23 -76.45 14.77 4.93
N HIS A 24 -76.02 13.59 4.47
CA HIS A 24 -75.20 12.61 5.21
C HIS A 24 -75.79 12.20 6.57
N ARG A 25 -77.12 12.21 6.72
CA ARG A 25 -77.82 11.91 7.98
C ARG A 25 -78.44 10.51 7.95
N GLN A 26 -78.41 9.77 9.06
CA GLN A 26 -79.08 8.46 9.13
C GLN A 26 -80.59 8.61 8.87
N PRO A 27 -81.18 7.73 8.05
CA PRO A 27 -82.60 7.82 7.72
C PRO A 27 -83.45 7.46 8.94
N ALA A 28 -84.17 8.43 9.50
CA ALA A 28 -85.13 8.21 10.58
C ALA A 28 -86.55 8.16 10.00
N GLY A 29 -87.11 6.96 9.86
CA GLY A 29 -88.52 6.77 9.51
C GLY A 29 -88.82 5.46 8.77
N ALA A 30 -89.97 4.86 9.06
CA ALA A 30 -90.50 3.72 8.31
C ALA A 30 -90.98 4.18 6.93
N ARG A 31 -90.57 3.49 5.86
CA ARG A 31 -90.88 3.83 4.45
C ARG A 31 -91.76 2.76 3.81
N PRO A 32 -93.06 2.75 4.12
CA PRO A 32 -93.97 1.68 3.72
C PRO A 32 -94.21 1.64 2.21
N HIS A 33 -94.13 2.77 1.49
CA HIS A 33 -94.40 2.81 0.04
C HIS A 33 -93.20 2.34 -0.79
N LEU A 34 -91.96 2.64 -0.37
CA LEU A 34 -90.76 2.08 -0.99
C LEU A 34 -90.58 0.58 -0.72
N GLN A 35 -91.04 0.06 0.43
CA GLN A 35 -91.03 -1.38 0.74
C GLN A 35 -91.95 -2.20 -0.18
N GLN A 36 -93.00 -1.58 -0.75
CA GLN A 36 -93.89 -2.21 -1.73
C GLN A 36 -93.25 -2.36 -3.12
N GLN A 37 -92.07 -1.77 -3.36
CA GLN A 37 -91.32 -1.84 -4.63
C GLN A 37 -89.86 -2.30 -4.40
N PRO A 38 -89.63 -3.61 -4.23
CA PRO A 38 -88.32 -4.15 -3.80
C PRO A 38 -87.18 -3.89 -4.80
N GLN A 39 -87.47 -3.81 -6.11
CA GLN A 39 -86.45 -3.52 -7.13
C GLN A 39 -85.90 -2.08 -7.01
N LEU A 40 -86.79 -1.13 -6.73
CA LEU A 40 -86.43 0.28 -6.62
C LEU A 40 -85.71 0.53 -5.29
N LEU A 41 -86.19 -0.08 -4.20
CA LEU A 41 -85.51 -0.08 -2.90
C LEU A 41 -84.09 -0.67 -3.00
N GLY A 42 -83.92 -1.85 -3.61
CA GLY A 42 -82.60 -2.49 -3.73
C GLY A 42 -81.60 -1.70 -4.60
N SER A 43 -82.09 -0.95 -5.60
CA SER A 43 -81.27 -0.05 -6.41
C SER A 43 -80.82 1.18 -5.62
N LEU A 44 -81.72 1.75 -4.81
CA LEU A 44 -81.41 2.86 -3.91
C LEU A 44 -80.45 2.42 -2.80
N GLU A 45 -80.67 1.28 -2.15
CA GLU A 45 -79.75 0.76 -1.13
C GLU A 45 -78.35 0.44 -1.68
N ARG A 46 -78.24 0.05 -2.96
CA ARG A 46 -76.95 -0.07 -3.64
C ARG A 46 -76.31 1.31 -3.84
N LEU A 47 -77.07 2.27 -4.36
CA LEU A 47 -76.59 3.65 -4.55
C LEU A 47 -76.15 4.31 -3.23
N GLN A 48 -76.86 4.06 -2.13
CA GLN A 48 -76.46 4.56 -0.81
C GLN A 48 -75.16 3.93 -0.33
N ARG A 49 -74.99 2.62 -0.52
CA ARG A 49 -73.72 1.95 -0.16
C ARG A 49 -72.56 2.48 -0.97
N ASP A 50 -72.74 2.63 -2.28
CA ASP A 50 -71.71 3.16 -3.17
C ASP A 50 -71.38 4.63 -2.81
N TRP A 51 -72.40 5.43 -2.47
CA TRP A 51 -72.22 6.81 -2.02
C TRP A 51 -71.47 6.90 -0.68
N ASP A 52 -71.86 6.10 0.31
CA ASP A 52 -71.19 6.05 1.61
C ASP A 52 -69.73 5.58 1.48
N GLU A 53 -69.45 4.63 0.59
CA GLU A 53 -68.10 4.17 0.26
C GLU A 53 -67.24 5.29 -0.35
N LEU A 54 -67.77 6.00 -1.34
CA LEU A 54 -67.08 7.15 -1.96
C LEU A 54 -66.79 8.27 -0.94
N GLN A 55 -67.73 8.54 -0.03
CA GLN A 55 -67.53 9.54 1.03
C GLN A 55 -66.44 9.10 2.02
N ARG A 56 -66.40 7.83 2.40
CA ARG A 56 -65.32 7.29 3.25
C ARG A 56 -63.96 7.41 2.57
N ILE A 57 -63.87 7.09 1.28
CA ILE A 57 -62.63 7.22 0.50
C ILE A 57 -62.17 8.68 0.46
N ARG A 58 -63.10 9.63 0.22
CA ARG A 58 -62.80 11.06 0.21
C ARG A 58 -62.31 11.55 1.58
N GLN A 59 -63.04 11.27 2.65
CA GLN A 59 -62.65 11.68 4.01
C GLN A 59 -61.29 11.10 4.40
N HIS A 60 -61.03 9.85 4.04
CA HIS A 60 -59.73 9.22 4.27
C HIS A 60 -58.61 9.92 3.49
N SER A 61 -58.85 10.29 2.23
CA SER A 61 -57.90 11.05 1.41
C SER A 61 -57.63 12.47 1.94
N GLU A 62 -58.64 13.14 2.50
CA GLU A 62 -58.50 14.48 3.08
C GLU A 62 -57.78 14.48 4.43
N GLN A 63 -57.90 13.40 5.21
CA GLN A 63 -57.20 13.20 6.48
C GLN A 63 -55.75 12.73 6.30
N GLN A 64 -55.39 12.21 5.13
CA GLN A 64 -54.01 11.86 4.83
C GLN A 64 -53.17 13.15 4.74
N PRO A 65 -52.05 13.25 5.48
CA PRO A 65 -51.17 14.39 5.36
C PRO A 65 -50.65 14.47 3.92
N ALA A 66 -50.47 15.70 3.43
CA ALA A 66 -49.87 15.93 2.13
C ALA A 66 -48.53 15.19 2.03
N ALA A 67 -48.23 14.63 0.86
CA ALA A 67 -46.97 13.94 0.63
C ALA A 67 -45.79 14.82 1.08
N PRO A 68 -44.79 14.25 1.78
CA PRO A 68 -43.73 15.03 2.42
C PRO A 68 -42.83 15.79 1.44
N CYS A 69 -42.95 15.50 0.15
CA CYS A 69 -42.24 16.18 -0.93
C CYS A 69 -43.11 16.16 -2.19
N SER A 70 -42.93 17.16 -3.06
CA SER A 70 -43.61 17.16 -4.36
C SER A 70 -43.06 16.03 -5.25
N ALA A 71 -43.79 15.68 -6.31
CA ALA A 71 -43.30 14.70 -7.29
C ALA A 71 -41.96 15.13 -7.91
N GLU A 72 -41.74 16.44 -8.08
CA GLU A 72 -40.48 17.01 -8.59
C GLU A 72 -39.33 16.84 -7.58
N ASP A 73 -39.59 17.11 -6.30
CA ASP A 73 -38.62 16.92 -5.22
C ASP A 73 -38.23 15.44 -5.07
N TYR A 74 -39.21 14.54 -5.15
CA TYR A 74 -38.97 13.11 -5.11
C TYR A 74 -38.08 12.66 -6.29
N ALA A 75 -38.38 13.12 -7.50
CA ALA A 75 -37.56 12.83 -8.69
C ALA A 75 -36.15 13.44 -8.59
N ALA A 76 -36.00 14.60 -7.93
CA ALA A 76 -34.68 15.18 -7.66
C ALA A 76 -33.90 14.35 -6.63
N LEU A 77 -34.55 13.87 -5.57
CA LEU A 77 -33.94 13.00 -4.56
C LEU A 77 -33.53 11.65 -5.16
N GLN A 78 -34.36 11.03 -6.00
CA GLN A 78 -34.01 9.79 -6.70
C GLN A 78 -32.78 9.97 -7.59
N ARG A 79 -32.69 11.08 -8.33
CA ARG A 79 -31.51 11.39 -9.13
C ARG A 79 -30.25 11.57 -8.28
N ARG A 80 -30.35 12.25 -7.15
CA ARG A 80 -29.22 12.43 -6.21
C ARG A 80 -28.78 11.12 -5.58
N LEU A 81 -29.72 10.26 -5.20
CA LEU A 81 -29.41 8.93 -4.64
C LEU A 81 -28.66 8.09 -5.67
N LEU A 82 -29.17 8.02 -6.90
CA LEU A 82 -28.51 7.28 -7.98
C LEU A 82 -27.09 7.80 -8.25
N GLN A 83 -26.91 9.12 -8.27
CA GLN A 83 -25.58 9.74 -8.43
C GLN A 83 -24.65 9.38 -7.27
N ALA A 84 -25.14 9.39 -6.02
CA ALA A 84 -24.36 9.04 -4.85
C ALA A 84 -23.97 7.56 -4.85
N GLU A 85 -24.88 6.66 -5.23
CA GLU A 85 -24.61 5.22 -5.38
C GLU A 85 -23.56 4.96 -6.46
N GLN A 86 -23.67 5.62 -7.61
CA GLN A 86 -22.68 5.53 -8.68
C GLN A 86 -21.31 6.06 -8.23
N GLN A 87 -21.28 7.17 -7.48
CA GLN A 87 -20.04 7.71 -6.94
C GLN A 87 -19.42 6.77 -5.90
N SER A 88 -20.23 6.18 -5.03
CA SER A 88 -19.77 5.21 -4.02
C SER A 88 -19.17 3.97 -4.69
N ALA A 89 -19.81 3.45 -5.74
CA ALA A 89 -19.28 2.31 -6.49
C ALA A 89 -17.92 2.63 -7.11
N ARG A 90 -17.78 3.79 -7.75
CA ARG A 90 -16.49 4.23 -8.33
C ARG A 90 -15.38 4.33 -7.29
N LEU A 91 -15.67 4.94 -6.13
CA LEU A 91 -14.69 5.08 -5.06
C LEU A 91 -14.29 3.72 -4.46
N GLN A 92 -15.22 2.77 -4.39
CA GLN A 92 -14.92 1.41 -3.94
C GLN A 92 -13.98 0.69 -4.93
N ASP A 93 -14.23 0.83 -6.23
CA ASP A 93 -13.37 0.25 -7.26
C ASP A 93 -11.96 0.87 -7.22
N GLU A 94 -11.86 2.20 -7.08
CA GLU A 94 -10.58 2.90 -6.94
C GLU A 94 -9.85 2.49 -5.66
N LEU A 95 -10.56 2.36 -4.54
CA LEU A 95 -9.96 1.92 -3.28
C LEU A 95 -9.42 0.49 -3.41
N HIS A 96 -10.20 -0.41 -4.01
CA HIS A 96 -9.79 -1.79 -4.22
C HIS A 96 -8.56 -1.87 -5.13
N ALA A 97 -8.54 -1.14 -6.24
CA ALA A 97 -7.39 -1.05 -7.12
C ALA A 97 -6.15 -0.54 -6.37
N ASN A 98 -6.27 0.54 -5.59
CA ASN A 98 -5.17 1.06 -4.80
C ASN A 98 -4.66 0.07 -3.74
N GLN A 99 -5.56 -0.68 -3.10
CA GLN A 99 -5.19 -1.71 -2.13
C GLN A 99 -4.38 -2.83 -2.79
N THR A 100 -4.79 -3.30 -3.96
CA THR A 100 -4.04 -4.32 -4.72
C THR A 100 -2.65 -3.82 -5.12
N HIS A 101 -2.54 -2.59 -5.63
CA HIS A 101 -1.23 -2.01 -5.95
C HIS A 101 -0.33 -1.91 -4.72
N ASN A 102 -0.87 -1.44 -3.59
CA ASN A 102 -0.11 -1.34 -2.34
C ASN A 102 0.32 -2.70 -1.81
N GLN A 103 -0.52 -3.74 -1.91
CA GLN A 103 -0.15 -5.10 -1.55
C GLN A 103 1.03 -5.60 -2.39
N GLY A 104 1.00 -5.37 -3.71
CA GLY A 104 2.13 -5.72 -4.59
C GLY A 104 3.43 -5.02 -4.18
N PHE A 105 3.38 -3.72 -3.87
CA PHE A 105 4.57 -3.00 -3.38
C PHE A 105 5.08 -3.53 -2.04
N LEU A 106 4.20 -3.95 -1.14
CA LEU A 106 4.59 -4.51 0.16
C LEU A 106 5.27 -5.88 0.00
N GLU A 107 4.76 -6.73 -0.88
CA GLU A 107 5.36 -8.03 -1.20
C GLU A 107 6.75 -7.85 -1.82
N GLU A 108 6.88 -6.93 -2.79
CA GLU A 108 8.18 -6.62 -3.40
C GLU A 108 9.18 -6.12 -2.36
N ARG A 109 8.75 -5.23 -1.47
CA ARG A 109 9.60 -4.73 -0.37
C ARG A 109 10.03 -5.84 0.59
N ALA A 110 9.12 -6.73 0.96
CA ALA A 110 9.43 -7.87 1.83
C ALA A 110 10.47 -8.79 1.16
N HIS A 111 10.31 -9.05 -0.14
CA HIS A 111 11.26 -9.83 -0.91
C HIS A 111 12.67 -9.19 -0.91
N TRP A 112 12.76 -7.89 -1.19
CA TRP A 112 14.04 -7.17 -1.13
C TRP A 112 14.64 -7.14 0.28
N GLU A 113 13.82 -7.05 1.33
CA GLU A 113 14.29 -7.10 2.72
C GLU A 113 14.87 -8.48 3.07
N GLU A 114 14.24 -9.57 2.65
CA GLU A 114 14.78 -10.93 2.81
C GLU A 114 16.10 -11.09 2.06
N GLU A 115 16.17 -10.68 0.80
CA GLU A 115 17.41 -10.72 0.02
C GLU A 115 18.53 -9.91 0.69
N ARG A 116 18.21 -8.71 1.22
CA ARG A 116 19.18 -7.91 1.96
C ARG A 116 19.65 -8.63 3.23
N GLN A 117 18.77 -9.30 3.96
CA GLN A 117 19.17 -10.07 5.15
C GLN A 117 20.11 -11.22 4.78
N VAL A 118 19.79 -11.98 3.73
CA VAL A 118 20.63 -13.07 3.22
C VAL A 118 21.98 -12.53 2.75
N TRP A 119 21.99 -11.40 2.04
CA TRP A 119 23.21 -10.73 1.60
C TRP A 119 24.06 -10.27 2.79
N GLU A 120 23.47 -9.68 3.83
CA GLU A 120 24.19 -9.25 5.03
C GLU A 120 24.77 -10.45 5.81
N LEU A 121 24.04 -11.57 5.91
CA LEU A 121 24.57 -12.81 6.50
C LEU A 121 25.73 -13.38 5.67
N THR A 122 25.60 -13.33 4.34
CA THR A 122 26.66 -13.78 3.42
C THR A 122 27.91 -12.92 3.58
N LYS A 123 27.75 -11.59 3.59
CA LYS A 123 28.84 -10.64 3.86
C LYS A 123 29.57 -10.95 5.15
N ARG A 124 28.86 -11.15 6.27
CA ARG A 124 29.50 -11.47 7.56
C ARG A 124 30.33 -12.76 7.53
N THR A 125 30.01 -13.68 6.63
CA THR A 125 30.75 -14.93 6.45
C THR A 125 31.97 -14.76 5.53
N LEU A 126 31.99 -13.71 4.70
CA LEU A 126 33.12 -13.37 3.85
C LEU A 126 34.26 -12.81 4.70
N THR A 127 35.39 -13.50 4.69
CA THR A 127 36.66 -12.99 5.24
C THR A 127 37.38 -12.10 4.22
N GLU A 128 36.63 -11.46 3.33
CA GLU A 128 37.16 -10.69 2.21
C GLU A 128 36.67 -9.24 2.31
N GLY A 129 37.60 -8.29 2.22
CA GLY A 129 37.30 -6.87 2.09
C GLY A 129 37.66 -6.42 0.69
N CYS A 130 36.85 -5.54 0.08
CA CYS A 130 37.12 -5.02 -1.26
C CYS A 130 37.44 -3.55 -1.18
N TRP A 131 38.23 -3.07 -2.13
CA TRP A 131 38.42 -1.64 -2.34
C TRP A 131 38.41 -1.33 -3.82
N ALA A 132 38.00 -0.11 -4.15
CA ALA A 132 37.90 0.38 -5.50
C ALA A 132 38.67 1.69 -5.67
N MET A 133 39.37 1.87 -6.79
CA MET A 133 40.02 3.13 -7.12
C MET A 133 39.54 3.64 -8.47
N ASN A 134 39.16 4.91 -8.52
CA ASN A 134 38.93 5.60 -9.78
C ASN A 134 40.25 6.23 -10.22
N VAL A 135 40.76 5.80 -11.38
CA VAL A 135 41.93 6.41 -12.04
C VAL A 135 41.41 7.51 -12.95
N VAL A 136 41.72 8.76 -12.62
CA VAL A 136 41.40 9.93 -13.43
C VAL A 136 42.43 10.08 -14.54
N ASP A 137 41.98 10.30 -15.78
CA ASP A 137 42.82 10.50 -16.97
C ASP A 137 43.84 9.41 -17.30
N GLY A 138 43.67 8.21 -16.72
CA GLY A 138 44.62 7.10 -16.90
C GLY A 138 45.96 7.30 -16.18
N ASP A 139 46.06 8.35 -15.34
CA ASP A 139 47.22 8.62 -14.50
C ASP A 139 46.98 8.04 -13.10
N PRO A 140 47.67 6.95 -12.71
CA PRO A 140 47.53 6.34 -11.39
C PRO A 140 48.01 7.23 -10.23
N ASP A 141 48.82 8.25 -10.51
CA ASP A 141 49.35 9.19 -9.52
C ASP A 141 48.56 10.50 -9.48
N HIS A 142 47.44 10.59 -10.22
CA HIS A 142 46.61 11.79 -10.27
C HIS A 142 46.10 12.18 -8.86
N PRO A 143 46.20 13.46 -8.45
CA PRO A 143 45.84 13.89 -7.09
C PRO A 143 44.35 13.71 -6.74
N GLN A 144 43.49 13.48 -7.73
CA GLN A 144 42.06 13.18 -7.53
C GLN A 144 41.76 11.67 -7.44
N ASN A 145 42.76 10.80 -7.57
CA ASN A 145 42.56 9.37 -7.42
C ASN A 145 42.21 9.07 -5.97
N LEU A 146 40.99 8.58 -5.76
CA LEU A 146 40.47 8.26 -4.44
C LEU A 146 40.20 6.76 -4.34
N ILE A 147 40.86 6.12 -3.39
CA ILE A 147 40.52 4.76 -3.00
C ILE A 147 39.31 4.76 -2.09
N ARG A 148 38.28 4.01 -2.49
CA ARG A 148 37.10 3.72 -1.70
C ARG A 148 37.19 2.35 -1.09
N TRP A 149 37.14 2.28 0.22
CA TRP A 149 37.14 1.01 0.97
C TRP A 149 35.70 0.51 1.12
N SER A 150 35.46 -0.79 1.03
CA SER A 150 34.16 -1.36 1.41
C SER A 150 33.96 -1.27 2.93
N GLU A 151 32.71 -1.30 3.38
CA GLU A 151 32.39 -1.35 4.81
C GLU A 151 32.92 -2.64 5.45
N GLN A 152 32.77 -3.77 4.75
CA GLN A 152 33.33 -5.06 5.14
C GLN A 152 34.85 -5.01 5.39
N PHE A 153 35.62 -4.31 4.54
CA PHE A 153 37.07 -4.17 4.73
C PHE A 153 37.36 -3.48 6.08
N ARG A 154 36.64 -2.39 6.38
CA ARG A 154 36.80 -1.64 7.62
C ARG A 154 36.44 -2.47 8.85
N GLU A 155 35.36 -3.24 8.78
CA GLU A 155 34.98 -4.17 9.85
C GLU A 155 36.04 -5.25 10.11
N LEU A 156 36.64 -5.81 9.06
CA LEU A 156 37.70 -6.83 9.17
C LEU A 156 38.96 -6.31 9.88
N ILE A 157 39.31 -5.04 9.70
CA ILE A 157 40.44 -4.39 10.39
C ILE A 157 40.03 -3.72 11.73
N GLY A 158 38.73 -3.67 12.02
CA GLY A 158 38.16 -3.16 13.27
C GLY A 158 38.00 -1.64 13.34
N TYR A 159 37.85 -0.95 12.21
CA TYR A 159 37.68 0.50 12.12
C TYR A 159 36.28 0.88 11.61
N SER A 160 35.81 2.07 11.99
CA SER A 160 34.60 2.67 11.41
C SER A 160 34.93 3.55 10.20
N ARG A 161 33.92 3.94 9.41
CA ARG A 161 34.10 4.87 8.27
C ARG A 161 34.73 6.21 8.67
N ALA A 162 34.38 6.73 9.85
CA ALA A 162 34.93 7.97 10.38
C ALA A 162 36.42 7.85 10.74
N GLU A 163 36.84 6.68 11.21
CA GLU A 163 38.21 6.43 11.64
C GLU A 163 39.13 5.95 10.51
N PHE A 164 38.54 5.36 9.46
CA PHE A 164 39.25 4.89 8.27
C PHE A 164 38.61 5.48 7.01
N PRO A 165 38.88 6.77 6.71
CA PRO A 165 38.33 7.44 5.53
C PRO A 165 38.88 6.86 4.23
N ASP A 166 38.19 7.14 3.13
CA ASP A 166 38.65 6.84 1.78
C ASP A 166 39.97 7.58 1.48
N GLY A 167 40.88 6.94 0.75
CA GLY A 167 42.22 7.47 0.44
C GLY A 167 43.38 6.58 0.90
N TRP A 168 44.60 6.93 0.45
CA TRP A 168 45.83 6.21 0.79
C TRP A 168 46.33 6.50 2.22
N ASP A 169 46.04 7.68 2.76
CA ASP A 169 46.51 8.09 4.08
C ASP A 169 46.00 7.18 5.19
N SER A 170 44.75 6.69 5.07
CA SER A 170 44.19 5.73 6.00
C SER A 170 44.90 4.38 5.90
N TYR A 171 45.20 3.93 4.68
CA TYR A 171 45.94 2.70 4.44
C TYR A 171 47.36 2.73 5.02
N PHE A 172 48.12 3.81 4.79
CA PHE A 172 49.49 3.96 5.30
C PHE A 172 49.59 3.94 6.83
N LYS A 173 48.54 4.35 7.53
CA LYS A 173 48.50 4.32 9.00
C LYS A 173 48.41 2.91 9.57
N VAL A 174 47.94 1.95 8.77
CA VAL A 174 47.54 0.61 9.26
C VAL A 174 48.43 -0.49 8.69
N VAL A 175 49.06 -0.27 7.54
CA VAL A 175 50.07 -1.18 6.96
C VAL A 175 51.42 -1.04 7.66
N ASN A 176 52.14 -2.15 7.83
CA ASN A 176 53.51 -2.14 8.31
C ASN A 176 54.43 -1.40 7.31
N GLN A 177 55.20 -0.43 7.79
CA GLN A 177 56.09 0.40 6.96
C GLN A 177 57.14 -0.43 6.19
N ASP A 178 57.61 -1.55 6.75
CA ASP A 178 58.58 -2.44 6.10
C ASP A 178 57.99 -3.11 4.85
N ASP A 179 56.69 -3.43 4.90
CA ASP A 179 55.99 -4.12 3.81
C ASP A 179 55.41 -3.12 2.80
N LEU A 180 55.20 -1.87 3.21
CA LEU A 180 54.52 -0.84 2.41
C LEU A 180 55.22 -0.61 1.06
N LYS A 181 56.56 -0.54 1.06
CA LYS A 181 57.34 -0.32 -0.16
C LYS A 181 57.12 -1.45 -1.17
N ALA A 182 57.14 -2.70 -0.71
CA ALA A 182 56.94 -3.86 -1.57
C ALA A 182 55.50 -3.91 -2.13
N VAL A 183 54.51 -3.56 -1.31
CA VAL A 183 53.11 -3.53 -1.72
C VAL A 183 52.85 -2.44 -2.77
N MET A 184 53.36 -1.23 -2.56
CA MET A 184 53.20 -0.13 -3.51
C MET A 184 53.92 -0.40 -4.83
N GLN A 185 55.10 -1.02 -4.78
CA GLN A 185 55.82 -1.42 -6.00
C GLN A 185 55.04 -2.45 -6.82
N ALA A 186 54.51 -3.49 -6.16
CA ALA A 186 53.71 -4.50 -6.84
C ALA A 186 52.39 -3.93 -7.40
N PHE A 187 51.78 -3.01 -6.67
CA PHE A 187 50.59 -2.29 -7.11
C PHE A 187 50.87 -1.43 -8.35
N ASN A 188 51.91 -0.58 -8.32
CA ASN A 188 52.27 0.27 -9.45
C ASN A 188 52.65 -0.56 -10.68
N ALA A 189 53.38 -1.67 -10.50
CA ALA A 189 53.71 -2.60 -11.58
C ALA A 189 52.44 -3.16 -12.24
N SER A 190 51.42 -3.51 -11.44
CA SER A 190 50.15 -4.03 -11.96
C SER A 190 49.29 -2.99 -12.69
N MET A 191 49.45 -1.71 -12.39
CA MET A 191 48.72 -0.64 -13.08
C MET A 191 49.33 -0.26 -14.43
N VAL A 192 50.65 -0.46 -14.59
CA VAL A 192 51.38 -0.14 -15.83
C VAL A 192 51.30 -1.28 -16.85
N ASP A 193 51.12 -2.52 -16.41
CA ASP A 193 51.00 -3.67 -17.31
C ASP A 193 49.64 -3.69 -18.04
N LYS A 194 49.65 -3.22 -19.29
CA LYS A 194 48.48 -3.18 -20.19
C LYS A 194 48.30 -4.49 -20.98
N SER A 195 49.16 -5.49 -20.77
CA SER A 195 49.40 -6.58 -21.72
C SER A 195 48.99 -7.98 -21.26
N GLY A 196 48.75 -8.24 -19.97
CA GLY A 196 48.36 -9.59 -19.57
C GLY A 196 47.97 -9.78 -18.11
N ASP A 197 46.72 -10.18 -17.92
CA ASP A 197 46.14 -10.78 -16.71
C ASP A 197 46.10 -9.95 -15.41
N GLY A 198 46.92 -8.91 -15.23
CA GLY A 198 46.81 -7.95 -14.14
C GLY A 198 46.87 -8.53 -12.72
N PHE A 199 47.05 -9.85 -12.54
CA PHE A 199 46.96 -10.55 -11.27
C PHE A 199 48.24 -10.40 -10.45
N TYR A 200 48.34 -9.32 -9.66
CA TYR A 200 49.32 -9.27 -8.57
C TYR A 200 48.72 -9.87 -7.29
N ALA A 201 49.51 -10.64 -6.55
CA ALA A 201 49.09 -11.17 -5.26
C ALA A 201 50.15 -10.88 -4.21
N VAL A 202 49.86 -9.95 -3.30
CA VAL A 202 50.80 -9.53 -2.25
C VAL A 202 50.22 -9.83 -0.88
N GLU A 203 51.04 -10.44 -0.04
CA GLU A 203 50.78 -10.65 1.38
C GLU A 203 51.58 -9.63 2.16
N TYR A 204 50.94 -8.88 3.05
CA TYR A 204 51.57 -7.81 3.83
C TYR A 204 50.94 -7.71 5.21
N ARG A 205 51.64 -7.13 6.19
CA ARG A 205 51.13 -7.01 7.56
C ARG A 205 50.30 -5.75 7.73
N MET A 206 49.09 -5.90 8.26
CA MET A 206 48.21 -4.80 8.69
C MET A 206 47.88 -4.88 10.18
N GLN A 207 47.83 -3.75 10.86
CA GLN A 207 47.48 -3.70 12.28
C GLN A 207 45.96 -3.66 12.47
N HIS A 208 45.42 -4.62 13.24
CA HIS A 208 44.02 -4.54 13.65
C HIS A 208 43.87 -3.62 14.86
N LYS A 209 42.89 -2.71 14.85
CA LYS A 209 42.65 -1.70 15.91
C LYS A 209 42.68 -2.28 17.34
N THR A 210 41.81 -3.26 17.59
CA THR A 210 41.57 -3.78 18.95
C THR A 210 42.36 -5.05 19.28
N ARG A 211 42.71 -5.87 18.27
CA ARG A 211 43.26 -7.21 18.52
C ARG A 211 44.77 -7.24 18.70
N GLY A 212 45.47 -6.12 18.50
CA GLY A 212 46.94 -6.00 18.68
C GLY A 212 47.76 -6.98 17.83
N ARG A 213 47.14 -7.64 16.85
CA ARG A 213 47.74 -8.65 15.97
C ARG A 213 47.89 -8.08 14.57
N SER A 214 49.02 -8.36 13.95
CA SER A 214 49.22 -8.13 12.53
C SER A 214 48.39 -9.16 11.74
N LEU A 215 47.40 -8.68 11.01
CA LEU A 215 46.69 -9.43 9.97
C LEU A 215 47.63 -9.56 8.78
N VAL A 216 47.63 -10.72 8.11
CA VAL A 216 48.35 -10.91 6.84
C VAL A 216 47.31 -11.12 5.73
N PRO A 217 46.67 -10.04 5.27
CA PRO A 217 45.80 -10.12 4.12
C PRO A 217 46.58 -10.45 2.85
N ARG A 218 45.89 -11.13 1.92
CA ARG A 218 46.35 -11.29 0.55
C ARG A 218 45.52 -10.42 -0.38
N ALA A 219 46.11 -9.37 -0.93
CA ALA A 219 45.47 -8.56 -1.96
C ALA A 219 45.53 -9.29 -3.31
N ARG A 220 44.44 -9.26 -4.08
CA ARG A 220 44.38 -9.68 -5.47
C ARG A 220 43.45 -8.74 -6.25
N PRO A 221 43.78 -8.37 -7.49
CA PRO A 221 42.84 -7.65 -8.34
C PRO A 221 41.74 -8.58 -8.81
N LEU A 222 40.51 -8.04 -8.91
CA LEU A 222 39.36 -8.74 -9.47
C LEU A 222 39.20 -8.35 -10.95
N PRO A 223 38.81 -9.29 -11.83
CA PRO A 223 38.57 -8.97 -13.24
C PRO A 223 37.47 -7.91 -13.40
N ALA A 224 37.74 -6.98 -14.32
CA ALA A 224 37.04 -5.71 -14.53
C ALA A 224 35.60 -5.84 -15.06
N ARG A 225 34.68 -6.41 -14.28
CA ARG A 225 33.23 -6.20 -14.47
C ARG A 225 32.64 -5.05 -13.65
N CYS A 226 33.47 -4.38 -12.85
CA CYS A 226 33.22 -3.07 -12.23
C CYS A 226 34.57 -2.33 -12.19
N PRO A 227 34.65 -1.02 -12.47
CA PRO A 227 35.94 -0.32 -12.54
C PRO A 227 36.70 -0.43 -11.21
N GLY A 228 37.92 -0.96 -11.27
CA GLY A 228 38.94 -0.79 -10.22
C GLY A 228 38.82 -1.60 -8.94
N GLN A 229 38.17 -2.77 -8.90
CA GLN A 229 38.07 -3.56 -7.66
C GLN A 229 39.32 -4.44 -7.40
N ALA A 230 39.91 -4.33 -6.21
CA ALA A 230 40.83 -5.33 -5.67
C ALA A 230 40.25 -5.95 -4.39
N ALA A 231 40.26 -7.28 -4.34
CA ALA A 231 39.78 -8.07 -3.21
C ALA A 231 40.94 -8.46 -2.30
N LEU A 232 40.73 -8.27 -1.01
CA LEU A 232 41.65 -8.62 0.05
C LEU A 232 41.13 -9.88 0.74
N ARG A 233 41.74 -11.04 0.48
CA ARG A 233 41.33 -12.31 1.10
C ARG A 233 42.11 -12.53 2.40
N HIS A 234 41.42 -12.50 3.54
CA HIS A 234 42.02 -12.86 4.83
C HIS A 234 42.08 -14.38 4.99
N ARG A 235 43.28 -14.97 5.06
CA ARG A 235 43.46 -16.35 5.49
C ARG A 235 43.66 -16.35 7.00
N ARG A 236 42.77 -17.00 7.79
CA ARG A 236 43.04 -17.27 9.21
C ARG A 236 44.24 -18.22 9.28
N GLY A 237 45.43 -17.67 9.47
CA GLY A 237 46.64 -18.41 9.81
C GLY A 237 47.22 -17.84 11.09
N ALA A 238 46.97 -18.49 12.23
CA ALA A 238 47.72 -18.22 13.44
C ALA A 238 49.16 -18.75 13.24
N ARG A 239 50.03 -17.98 12.60
CA ARG A 239 51.47 -18.16 12.74
C ARG A 239 51.98 -17.12 13.71
N ASP A 240 52.13 -17.57 14.94
CA ASP A 240 52.73 -16.85 16.05
C ASP A 240 54.20 -16.52 15.72
N GLN A 241 54.46 -15.29 15.26
CA GLN A 241 55.79 -14.78 14.91
C GLN A 241 56.79 -14.80 16.08
N ARG A 242 56.34 -15.02 17.33
CA ARG A 242 57.25 -15.14 18.49
C ARG A 242 58.11 -16.41 18.48
N ARG A 243 57.83 -17.40 17.61
CA ARG A 243 58.64 -18.64 17.51
C ARG A 243 59.83 -18.56 16.53
N GLU A 244 59.87 -17.64 15.58
CA GLU A 244 60.99 -17.55 14.62
C GLU A 244 62.18 -16.76 15.19
N SER A 245 61.95 -15.68 15.94
CA SER A 245 63.04 -14.93 16.59
C SER A 245 63.78 -15.77 17.67
N ARG A 246 63.07 -16.69 18.34
CA ARG A 246 63.68 -17.63 19.31
C ARG A 246 64.41 -18.81 18.66
N ARG A 247 64.08 -19.18 17.41
CA ARG A 247 64.79 -20.25 16.67
C ARG A 247 66.04 -19.73 15.96
N ALA A 248 66.07 -18.44 15.59
CA ALA A 248 67.28 -17.81 15.05
C ALA A 248 68.36 -17.58 16.13
N HIS A 249 67.97 -17.27 17.37
CA HIS A 249 68.92 -17.09 18.49
C HIS A 249 69.33 -18.40 19.19
N ALA A 250 68.72 -19.54 18.85
CA ALA A 250 69.10 -20.86 19.38
C ALA A 250 69.97 -21.69 18.40
N ARG A 251 70.40 -21.08 17.29
CA ARG A 251 71.28 -21.67 16.28
C ARG A 251 72.53 -20.82 15.98
N ALA A 252 72.85 -19.88 16.86
CA ALA A 252 74.14 -19.19 16.89
C ALA A 252 74.96 -19.74 18.06
#